data_AF-A0A3M8QBC5-F1
#
_entry.id   AF-A0A3M8QBC5-F1
#
_cell.length_a   1.000
_cell.length_b   1.000
_cell.length_c   1.000
_cell.angle_alpha   90.00
_cell.angle_beta   90.00
_cell.angle_gamma   90.00
#
_symmetry.space_group_name_H-M   'P 1'
#
loop_
_entity.id
_entity.type
_entity.pdbx_description
1 polymer ?
#
loop_
_entity_poly.entity_id
_entity_poly.type
_entity_poly.pdbx_seq_one_letter_code
_entity_poly.pdbx_strand_id
1 'polypeptide(L)' 'MKLLKKMPVWAIALIIFLLVFFAFKATNYVQNRYSCYAKWADSTIESKYTIRGGCLIKHNDNWIPSEVYRVN' A
#
# COMPACT_ATOMS: atom_id res chain seq x y z
N MET A 1 21.02 -14.71 -24.24
CA MET A 1 19.59 -14.65 -24.64
C MET A 1 19.15 -15.91 -25.40
N LYS A 2 19.18 -17.11 -24.80
CA LYS A 2 18.66 -18.36 -25.43
C LYS A 2 17.46 -18.98 -24.69
N LEU A 3 17.12 -18.48 -23.50
CA LEU A 3 16.06 -19.06 -22.65
C LEU A 3 14.63 -18.65 -23.06
N LEU A 4 14.45 -17.51 -23.73
CA LEU A 4 13.13 -17.01 -24.14
C LEU A 4 12.59 -17.67 -25.42
N LYS A 5 13.44 -18.33 -26.22
CA LYS A 5 13.07 -18.80 -27.58
C LYS A 5 12.26 -20.10 -27.61
N LYS A 6 12.10 -20.78 -26.46
CA LYS A 6 11.31 -22.01 -26.30
C LYS A 6 10.22 -21.89 -25.23
N MET A 7 9.90 -20.68 -24.77
CA MET A 7 8.81 -20.52 -23.82
C MET A 7 7.48 -20.66 -24.57
N PRO A 8 6.61 -21.59 -24.14
CA PRO A 8 5.32 -21.73 -24.78
C PRO A 8 4.48 -20.47 -24.49
N VAL A 9 3.66 -20.07 -25.47
CA VAL A 9 2.90 -18.81 -25.44
C VAL A 9 2.04 -18.66 -24.18
N TRP A 10 1.51 -19.77 -23.66
CA TRP A 10 0.74 -19.79 -22.40
C TRP A 10 1.56 -19.40 -21.17
N ALA A 11 2.85 -19.73 -21.12
CA ALA A 11 3.73 -19.36 -20.01
C ALA A 11 4.03 -17.86 -20.01
N ILE A 12 4.18 -17.26 -21.19
CA ILE A 12 4.36 -15.81 -21.35
C ILE A 12 3.11 -15.07 -20.86
N ALA A 13 1.92 -15.54 -21.25
CA ALA A 13 0.65 -14.99 -20.80
C ALA A 13 0.50 -15.06 -19.26
N LEU A 14 0.91 -16.18 -18.65
CA LEU A 14 0.87 -16.37 -17.20
C LEU A 14 1.81 -15.39 -16.45
N ILE A 15 3.01 -15.17 -16.97
CA ILE A 15 3.97 -14.20 -16.40
C ILE A 15 3.41 -12.77 -16.46
N ILE A 16 2.84 -12.38 -17.60
CA ILE A 16 2.22 -11.06 -17.77
C ILE A 16 1.05 -10.91 -16.78
N PHE A 17 0.19 -11.92 -16.66
CA PHE A 17 -0.93 -11.91 -15.72
C PHE A 17 -0.45 -11.73 -14.27
N LEU A 18 0.59 -12.46 -13.86
CA LEU A 18 1.18 -12.32 -12.53
C LEU A 18 1.75 -10.92 -12.31
N LEU A 19 2.50 -10.36 -13.26
CA LEU A 19 3.05 -9.01 -13.15
C LEU A 19 1.95 -7.95 -13.01
N VAL A 20 0.87 -8.06 -13.80
CA VAL A 20 -0.28 -7.16 -13.71
C VAL A 20 -0.96 -7.29 -12.34
N PHE A 21 -1.18 -8.50 -11.85
CA PHE A 21 -1.77 -8.74 -10.53
C PHE A 21 -0.94 -8.12 -9.39
N PHE A 22 0.38 -8.30 -9.42
CA PHE A 22 1.28 -7.67 -8.45
C PHE A 22 1.30 -6.15 -8.57
N ALA A 23 1.26 -5.61 -9.79
CA ALA A 23 1.18 -4.16 -10.02
C ALA A 23 -0.12 -3.56 -9.44
N PHE A 24 -1.27 -4.21 -9.63
CA PHE A 24 -2.53 -3.77 -9.02
C PHE A 24 -2.46 -3.75 -7.48
N LYS A 25 -1.85 -4.77 -6.86
CA LYS A 25 -1.66 -4.79 -5.41
C LYS A 25 -0.72 -3.68 -4.94
N ALA A 26 0.36 -3.42 -5.67
CA ALA A 26 1.31 -2.35 -5.35
C ALA A 26 0.65 -0.96 -5.46
N THR A 27 -0.13 -0.71 -6.52
CA THR A 27 -0.86 0.56 -6.70
C THR A 27 -1.87 0.77 -5.58
N ASN A 28 -2.66 -0.24 -5.21
CA ASN A 28 -3.58 -0.14 -4.08
C ASN A 28 -2.87 0.18 -2.76
N TYR A 29 -1.72 -0.46 -2.50
CA TYR A 29 -0.91 -0.17 -1.31
C TYR A 29 -0.39 1.28 -1.31
N VAL A 30 0.14 1.76 -2.43
CA VAL A 30 0.65 3.13 -2.58
C VAL A 30 -0.48 4.15 -2.46
N GLN A 31 -1.63 3.91 -3.10
CA GLN A 31 -2.79 4.81 -3.02
C GLN A 31 -3.34 4.88 -1.60
N ASN A 32 -3.50 3.76 -0.92
CA ASN A 32 -3.95 3.75 0.48
C ASN A 32 -2.98 4.52 1.38
N ARG A 33 -1.68 4.27 1.22
CA ARG A 33 -0.64 4.96 1.99
C ARG A 33 -0.58 6.46 1.70
N TYR A 34 -0.70 6.87 0.44
CA TYR A 34 -0.78 8.27 0.05
C TYR A 34 -2.04 8.93 0.64
N SER A 35 -3.19 8.27 0.53
CA SER A 35 -4.45 8.78 1.09
C SER A 35 -4.39 8.90 2.61
N CYS A 36 -3.68 7.99 3.30
CA CYS A 36 -3.38 8.12 4.72
C CYS A 36 -2.58 9.39 4.96
N TYR A 37 -1.42 9.57 4.32
CA TYR A 37 -0.58 10.75 4.54
C TYR A 37 -1.29 12.07 4.21
N ALA A 38 -2.07 12.12 3.13
CA ALA A 38 -2.84 13.31 2.77
C ALA A 38 -3.88 13.67 3.84
N LYS A 39 -4.75 12.72 4.20
CA LYS A 39 -5.74 12.91 5.27
C LYS A 39 -5.08 13.21 6.62
N TRP A 40 -3.91 12.62 6.86
CA TRP A 40 -3.15 12.79 8.09
C TRP A 40 -2.55 14.18 8.22
N ALA A 41 -2.00 14.71 7.12
CA ALA A 41 -1.51 16.08 7.03
C ALA A 41 -2.64 17.07 7.35
N ASP A 42 -3.81 16.85 6.77
CA ASP A 42 -4.99 17.70 6.93
C ASP A 42 -5.74 17.52 8.27
N SER A 43 -5.45 16.46 9.04
CA SER A 43 -6.15 16.23 10.31
C SER A 43 -5.76 17.22 11.41
N THR A 44 -6.73 17.62 12.24
CA THR A 44 -6.53 18.48 13.42
C THR A 44 -6.13 17.70 14.68
N ILE A 45 -5.79 16.41 14.54
CA ILE A 45 -5.46 15.54 15.66
C ILE A 45 -4.12 15.96 16.26
N GLU A 46 -4.12 16.33 17.54
CA GLU A 46 -2.92 16.87 18.23
C GLU A 46 -1.79 15.84 18.33
N SER A 47 -2.12 14.59 18.65
CA SER A 47 -1.12 13.53 18.89
C SER A 47 -0.99 12.60 17.69
N LYS A 48 -0.40 13.13 16.61
CA LYS A 48 -0.26 12.44 15.33
C LYS A 48 1.22 12.17 14.95
N TYR A 49 1.52 10.97 14.45
CA TYR A 49 2.88 10.60 14.02
C TYR A 49 2.89 9.82 12.70
N THR A 50 3.93 10.02 11.88
CA THR A 50 4.11 9.32 10.60
C THR A 50 5.31 8.38 10.69
N ILE A 51 5.12 7.13 10.26
CA ILE A 51 6.22 6.15 10.15
C ILE A 51 6.34 5.66 8.72
N ARG A 52 7.46 5.01 8.40
CA ARG A 52 7.73 4.42 7.09
C ARG A 52 6.88 3.16 6.87
N GLY A 53 5.57 3.34 6.80
CA GLY A 53 4.58 2.28 6.63
C GLY A 53 3.14 2.77 6.68
N GLY A 54 2.88 3.92 7.31
CA GLY A 54 1.54 4.45 7.53
C GLY A 54 1.53 5.58 8.56
N CYS A 55 0.35 5.87 9.10
CA CYS A 55 0.11 6.94 10.06
C CYS A 55 -0.34 6.36 11.42
N LEU A 56 0.10 6.95 12.53
CA LEU A 56 -0.15 6.48 13.90
C LEU A 56 -0.80 7.56 14.75
N ILE A 57 -1.89 7.23 15.43
CA ILE A 57 -2.58 8.12 16.38
C ILE A 57 -2.21 7.71 17.80
N LYS A 58 -1.99 8.67 18.70
CA LYS A 58 -1.94 8.35 20.14
C LYS A 58 -3.35 8.22 20.68
N HIS A 59 -3.67 7.08 21.28
CA HIS A 59 -4.92 6.83 21.98
C HIS A 59 -4.59 6.29 23.38
N ASN A 60 -5.01 7.03 24.40
CA ASN A 60 -4.51 6.89 25.77
C ASN A 60 -2.96 7.00 25.77
N ASP A 61 -2.27 5.93 26.17
CA ASP A 61 -0.79 5.86 26.19
C ASP A 61 -0.19 5.03 25.04
N ASN A 62 -1.02 4.54 24.11
CA ASN A 62 -0.58 3.67 23.03
C ASN A 62 -0.65 4.37 21.66
N TRP A 63 0.32 4.05 20.80
CA TRP A 63 0.29 4.44 19.39
C TRP A 63 -0.41 3.35 18.58
N ILE A 64 -1.51 3.70 17.91
CA ILE A 64 -2.32 2.78 17.10
C ILE A 64 -2.33 3.20 15.63
N PRO A 65 -2.41 2.26 14.67
CA PRO A 65 -2.52 2.59 13.26
C PRO A 65 -3.80 3.38 12.95
N SER A 66 -3.64 4.50 12.25
CA SER A 66 -4.75 5.37 11.83
C SER A 66 -5.77 4.66 10.95
N GLU A 67 -5.37 3.62 10.19
CA GLU A 67 -6.29 2.83 9.37
C GLU A 67 -7.38 2.12 10.20
N VAL A 68 -7.09 1.87 11.48
CA VAL A 68 -8.02 1.25 12.44
C VAL A 68 -8.95 2.29 13.06
N TYR A 69 -8.53 3.56 13.13
CA TYR A 69 -9.32 4.66 13.65
C TYR A 69 -10.17 5.28 12.53
N ARG A 70 -11.19 4.55 12.09
CA ARG A 70 -12.27 5.16 11.30
C ARG A 70 -13.02 6.09 12.24
N VAL A 71 -12.72 7.38 12.13
CA VAL A 71 -13.52 8.45 12.73
C VAL A 71 -14.96 8.25 12.23
N ASN A 72 -15.82 7.81 13.14
CA ASN A 72 -17.26 7.83 12.96
C ASN A 72 -17.73 9.27 13.17
#